data_AF-A0A7J9PZI6-F1
#
_entry.id   AF-A0A7J9PZI6-F1
#
_cell.length_a   1.000
_cell.length_b   1.000
_cell.length_c   1.000
_cell.angle_alpha   90.00
_cell.angle_beta   90.00
_cell.angle_gamma   90.00
#
_symmetry.space_group_name_H-M   'P 1'
#
loop_
_entity.id
_entity.type
_entity.pdbx_description
1 polymer ?
#
loop_
_entity_poly.entity_id
_entity_poly.type
_entity_poly.pdbx_seq_one_letter_code
_entity_poly.pdbx_strand_id
1 'polypeptide(L)'
;RYDGNKKAVKVIKDVFELCDIAWRGFPVIKNSGLKLKNTFQHYDARKKFEDELKELNNLEFKEPKGCRCGEMLRGLTNPDDCPLFGKSCTPATPVGPCMVSREGNCNIMFRYSGRH
;
A
#
# COMPACT_ATOMS: atom_id res chain seq x y z
N ARG A 1 21.11 13.63 -9.39
CA ARG A 1 22.51 13.36 -8.98
C ARG A 1 22.64 11.86 -8.79
N TYR A 2 23.76 11.26 -9.17
CA TYR A 2 23.99 9.81 -9.09
C TYR A 2 23.76 9.25 -7.67
N ASP A 3 24.28 9.93 -6.65
CA ASP A 3 24.15 9.52 -5.24
C ASP A 3 22.81 9.88 -4.58
N GLY A 4 21.84 10.42 -5.32
CA GLY A 4 20.60 10.93 -4.76
C GLY A 4 20.82 12.05 -3.73
N ASN A 5 19.93 12.12 -2.72
CA ASN A 5 20.03 13.08 -1.62
C ASN A 5 20.69 12.45 -0.39
N LYS A 6 22.00 12.69 -0.23
CA LYS A 6 22.80 12.13 0.87
C LYS A 6 22.27 12.47 2.26
N LYS A 7 21.73 13.68 2.46
CA LYS A 7 21.18 14.12 3.75
C LYS A 7 19.93 13.31 4.10
N ALA A 8 19.03 13.14 3.15
CA ALA A 8 17.81 12.34 3.35
C ALA A 8 18.13 10.86 3.62
N VAL A 9 19.04 10.27 2.83
CA VAL A 9 19.49 8.87 3.02
C VAL A 9 20.09 8.66 4.40
N LYS A 10 20.92 9.59 4.89
CA LYS A 10 21.50 9.52 6.23
C LYS A 10 20.40 9.51 7.31
N VAL A 11 19.46 10.44 7.25
CA VAL A 11 18.36 10.52 8.24
C VAL A 11 17.51 9.24 8.24
N ILE A 12 17.16 8.70 7.06
CA ILE A 12 16.41 7.45 6.97
C ILE A 12 17.19 6.31 7.65
N LYS A 13 18.48 6.19 7.37
CA LYS A 13 19.34 5.16 7.99
C LYS A 13 19.55 5.35 9.47
N ASP A 14 19.54 6.58 9.98
CA ASP A 14 19.71 6.86 11.40
C ASP A 14 18.46 6.41 12.19
N VAL A 15 17.26 6.65 11.63
CA VAL A 15 15.97 6.45 12.31
C VAL A 15 15.36 5.05 12.08
N PHE A 16 15.51 4.49 10.88
CA PHE A 16 14.83 3.26 10.47
C PHE A 16 15.81 2.11 10.23
N GLU A 17 15.29 0.89 10.34
CA GLU A 17 15.93 -0.35 9.90
C GLU A 17 15.03 -1.12 8.93
N LEU A 18 15.66 -1.95 8.08
CA LEU A 18 14.93 -2.76 7.11
C LEU A 18 14.14 -3.86 7.82
N CYS A 19 12.98 -4.20 7.27
CA CYS A 19 12.20 -5.34 7.70
C CYS A 19 11.49 -6.01 6.53
N ASP A 20 11.05 -7.24 6.77
CA ASP A 20 10.16 -7.96 5.87
C ASP A 20 8.75 -7.40 6.03
N ILE A 21 8.06 -7.16 4.92
CA ILE A 21 6.67 -6.70 4.94
C ILE A 21 5.89 -7.27 3.75
N ALA A 22 4.61 -7.53 3.97
CA ALA A 22 3.68 -7.86 2.89
C ALA A 22 3.31 -6.58 2.14
N TRP A 23 3.41 -6.62 0.81
CA TRP A 23 2.87 -5.60 -0.07
C TRP A 23 1.60 -6.13 -0.71
N ARG A 24 0.56 -5.32 -0.83
CA ARG A 24 -0.70 -5.74 -1.45
C ARG A 24 -0.46 -6.30 -2.86
N GLY A 25 -0.91 -7.53 -3.09
CA GLY A 25 -0.72 -8.23 -4.36
C GLY A 25 0.61 -8.97 -4.49
N PHE A 26 1.52 -8.85 -3.53
CA PHE A 26 2.80 -9.53 -3.49
C PHE A 26 2.87 -10.46 -2.27
N PRO A 27 3.72 -11.50 -2.30
CA PRO A 27 4.12 -12.19 -1.08
C PRO A 27 4.90 -11.23 -0.16
N VAL A 28 5.25 -11.69 1.03
CA VAL A 28 6.21 -10.97 1.88
C VAL A 28 7.53 -10.81 1.13
N ILE A 29 7.95 -9.57 0.93
CA ILE A 29 9.22 -9.26 0.26
C ILE A 29 10.26 -8.95 1.34
N LYS A 30 11.37 -9.68 1.33
CA LYS A 30 12.43 -9.52 2.31
C LYS A 30 13.06 -8.13 2.25
N ASN A 31 13.34 -7.53 3.41
CA ASN A 31 14.00 -6.23 3.54
C ASN A 31 13.38 -5.11 2.67
N SER A 32 12.07 -5.16 2.44
CA SER A 32 11.35 -4.18 1.60
C SER A 32 10.63 -3.09 2.39
N GLY A 33 10.45 -3.29 3.70
CA GLY A 33 9.85 -2.33 4.61
C GLY A 33 10.88 -1.56 5.43
N LEU A 34 10.42 -0.48 6.06
CA LEU A 34 11.16 0.27 7.06
C LEU A 34 10.38 0.25 8.37
N LYS A 35 11.05 -0.07 9.48
CA LYS A 35 10.51 0.06 10.84
C LYS A 35 11.41 0.96 11.68
N LEU A 36 10.83 1.61 12.68
CA LEU A 36 11.61 2.44 13.61
C LEU A 36 12.61 1.55 14.36
N LYS A 37 13.84 2.02 14.50
CA LYS A 37 14.83 1.35 15.35
C LYS A 37 14.38 1.39 16.81
N ASN A 38 14.93 0.48 17.62
CA ASN A 38 14.63 0.37 19.04
C ASN A 38 14.81 1.71 19.82
N THR A 39 15.82 2.52 19.48
CA THR A 39 16.06 3.84 20.08
C THR A 39 14.90 4.83 19.86
N PHE A 40 14.05 4.59 18.86
CA PHE A 40 12.89 5.40 18.52
C PHE A 40 11.56 4.68 18.78
N GLN A 41 11.56 3.55 19.50
CA GLN A 41 10.37 2.71 19.69
C GLN A 41 9.22 3.43 20.41
N HIS A 42 9.52 4.43 21.24
CA HIS A 42 8.52 5.26 21.93
C HIS A 42 7.68 6.11 20.98
N TYR A 43 8.10 6.25 19.72
CA TYR A 43 7.32 6.87 18.64
C TYR A 43 6.55 5.84 17.78
N ASP A 44 6.78 4.53 17.95
CA ASP A 44 6.08 3.51 17.15
C ASP A 44 4.68 3.27 17.69
N ALA A 45 3.66 3.71 16.95
CA ALA A 45 2.26 3.50 17.30
C ALA A 45 1.90 2.01 17.44
N ARG A 46 2.55 1.12 16.69
CA ARG A 46 2.30 -0.34 16.79
C ARG A 46 2.77 -0.90 18.14
N LYS A 47 3.75 -0.25 18.77
CA LYS A 47 4.23 -0.60 20.12
C LYS A 47 3.45 0.11 21.20
N LYS A 48 3.13 1.38 21.00
CA LYS A 48 2.34 2.16 21.98
C LYS A 48 0.93 1.58 22.19
N PHE A 49 0.32 1.05 21.12
CA PHE A 49 -1.05 0.51 21.13
C PHE A 49 -1.06 -0.99 20.86
N GLU A 50 -0.02 -1.70 21.29
CA GLU A 50 0.12 -3.14 21.02
C GLU A 50 -1.04 -3.94 21.63
N ASP A 51 -1.57 -3.51 22.79
CA ASP A 51 -2.67 -4.17 23.47
C ASP A 51 -3.99 -4.05 22.67
N GLU A 52 -4.29 -2.87 22.13
CA GLU A 52 -5.48 -2.66 21.29
C GLU A 52 -5.36 -3.36 19.93
N LEU A 53 -4.14 -3.44 19.38
CA LEU A 53 -3.89 -4.08 18.09
C LEU A 53 -3.83 -5.61 18.18
N LYS A 54 -3.69 -6.20 19.38
CA LYS A 54 -3.63 -7.67 19.57
C LYS A 54 -4.84 -8.38 18.97
N GLU A 55 -6.02 -7.77 19.01
CA GLU A 55 -7.25 -8.36 18.45
C GLU A 55 -7.15 -8.58 16.94
N LEU A 56 -6.36 -7.76 16.24
CA LEU A 56 -6.18 -7.84 14.79
C LEU A 56 -5.20 -8.95 14.37
N ASN A 57 -4.36 -9.44 15.29
CA ASN A 57 -3.31 -10.42 14.95
C ASN A 57 -3.86 -11.75 14.44
N ASN A 58 -5.10 -12.09 14.80
CA ASN A 58 -5.76 -13.33 14.39
C ASN A 58 -6.73 -13.13 13.21
N LEU A 59 -6.82 -11.91 12.66
CA LEU A 59 -7.71 -11.60 11.55
C LEU A 59 -6.97 -11.72 10.21
N GLU A 60 -7.60 -12.40 9.26
CA GLU A 60 -7.14 -12.45 7.88
C GLU A 60 -7.86 -11.37 7.06
N PHE A 61 -7.11 -10.38 6.58
CA PHE A 61 -7.66 -9.31 5.73
C PHE A 61 -7.54 -9.70 4.25
N LYS A 62 -8.65 -10.13 3.66
CA LYS A 62 -8.71 -10.49 2.23
C LYS A 62 -9.02 -9.28 1.37
N GLU A 63 -8.51 -9.30 0.15
CA GLU A 63 -8.91 -8.31 -0.85
C GLU A 63 -10.42 -8.45 -1.18
N PRO A 64 -11.12 -7.34 -1.44
CA PRO A 64 -12.53 -7.36 -1.82
C PRO A 64 -12.78 -8.29 -3.02
N LYS A 65 -13.85 -9.09 -2.94
CA LYS A 65 -14.18 -10.07 -3.97
C LYS A 65 -14.31 -9.40 -5.34
N GLY A 66 -13.61 -9.94 -6.34
CA GLY A 66 -13.60 -9.44 -7.72
C GLY A 66 -12.66 -8.25 -7.97
N CYS A 67 -12.06 -7.66 -6.94
CA CYS A 67 -11.08 -6.60 -7.09
C CYS A 67 -9.74 -7.16 -7.62
N ARG A 68 -9.23 -6.59 -8.71
CA ARG A 68 -7.94 -6.99 -9.32
C ARG A 68 -6.78 -6.04 -8.97
N CYS A 69 -6.88 -5.26 -7.88
CA CYS A 69 -5.83 -4.30 -7.50
C CYS A 69 -4.47 -4.95 -7.28
N GLY A 70 -4.42 -6.17 -6.73
CA GLY A 70 -3.15 -6.89 -6.56
C GLY A 70 -2.47 -7.30 -7.88
N GLU A 71 -3.23 -7.56 -8.94
CA GLU A 71 -2.69 -7.81 -10.29
C GLU A 71 -2.27 -6.52 -10.97
N MET A 72 -3.04 -5.45 -10.78
CA MET A 72 -2.74 -4.10 -11.27
C MET A 72 -1.42 -3.56 -10.71
N LEU A 73 -1.19 -3.70 -9.40
CA LEU A 73 0.07 -3.29 -8.75
C LEU A 73 1.28 -4.09 -9.24
N ARG A 74 1.05 -5.28 -9.81
CA ARG A 74 2.09 -6.12 -10.44
C ARG A 74 2.24 -5.88 -11.93
N GLY A 75 1.45 -4.99 -12.54
CA GLY A 75 1.46 -4.74 -13.97
C GLY A 75 0.96 -5.91 -14.82
N LEU A 76 0.14 -6.81 -14.26
CA LEU A 76 -0.38 -8.00 -14.94
C LEU A 76 -1.69 -7.74 -15.70
N THR A 77 -2.35 -6.61 -15.45
CA THR A 77 -3.64 -6.25 -16.03
C THR A 77 -3.84 -4.74 -15.99
N ASN A 78 -4.78 -4.23 -16.79
CA ASN A 78 -5.18 -2.82 -16.82
C ASN A 78 -6.54 -2.60 -16.13
N PRO A 79 -6.89 -1.35 -15.76
CA PRO A 79 -8.20 -1.06 -15.17
C PRO A 79 -9.37 -1.59 -16.00
N ASP A 80 -9.30 -1.48 -17.33
CA ASP A 80 -10.36 -1.92 -18.24
C ASP A 80 -10.60 -3.44 -18.24
N ASP A 81 -9.60 -4.23 -17.84
CA ASP A 81 -9.75 -5.68 -17.69
C ASP A 81 -10.39 -6.06 -16.34
N CYS A 82 -10.56 -5.11 -15.43
CA CYS A 82 -11.17 -5.35 -14.13
C CYS A 82 -12.69 -5.31 -14.26
N PRO A 83 -13.42 -6.38 -13.88
CA PRO A 83 -14.87 -6.45 -14.07
C PRO A 83 -15.64 -5.39 -13.27
N LEU A 84 -15.01 -4.81 -12.24
CA LEU A 84 -15.61 -3.80 -11.36
C LEU A 84 -15.33 -2.36 -11.83
N PHE A 85 -14.31 -2.14 -12.66
CA PHE A 85 -13.81 -0.80 -12.97
C PHE A 85 -14.84 0.04 -13.73
N GLY A 86 -15.10 1.25 -13.22
CA GLY A 86 -16.08 2.18 -13.80
C GLY A 86 -17.53 1.72 -13.70
N LYS A 87 -17.79 0.61 -13.00
CA LYS A 87 -19.13 0.07 -12.73
C LYS A 87 -19.42 0.20 -11.24
N SER A 88 -19.24 -0.88 -10.48
CA SER A 88 -19.39 -0.88 -9.03
C SER A 88 -18.19 -0.28 -8.30
N CYS A 89 -17.03 -0.16 -8.96
CA CYS A 89 -15.85 0.51 -8.43
C CYS A 89 -15.65 1.83 -9.18
N THR A 90 -15.96 2.93 -8.50
CA THR A 90 -15.80 4.33 -8.98
C THR A 90 -15.14 5.18 -7.90
N PRO A 91 -14.69 6.42 -8.18
CA PRO A 91 -14.16 7.30 -7.13
C PRO A 91 -15.18 7.62 -6.03
N ALA A 92 -16.48 7.69 -6.38
CA ALA A 92 -17.56 7.92 -5.41
C ALA A 92 -17.88 6.66 -4.58
N THR A 93 -17.67 5.47 -5.13
CA THR A 93 -17.91 4.19 -4.46
C THR A 93 -16.74 3.24 -4.72
N PRO A 94 -15.58 3.47 -4.09
CA PRO A 94 -14.38 2.69 -4.38
C PRO A 94 -14.44 1.33 -3.72
N VAL A 95 -14.31 0.26 -4.52
CA VAL A 95 -14.18 -1.11 -4.00
C VAL A 95 -12.73 -1.39 -3.57
N GLY A 96 -11.76 -0.96 -4.39
CA GLY A 96 -10.36 -1.26 -4.21
C GLY A 96 -9.49 -0.03 -3.95
N PRO A 97 -8.32 -0.20 -3.32
CA PRO A 97 -7.41 0.89 -2.98
C PRO A 97 -6.90 1.67 -4.19
N CYS A 98 -6.74 1.02 -5.35
CA CYS A 98 -6.30 1.70 -6.57
C CYS A 98 -7.35 2.67 -7.11
N MET A 99 -8.60 2.61 -6.65
CA MET A 99 -9.63 3.60 -6.94
C MET A 99 -9.69 4.72 -5.88
N VAL A 100 -9.26 4.44 -4.65
CA VAL A 100 -9.18 5.43 -3.55
C VAL A 100 -7.96 6.35 -3.72
N SER A 101 -6.80 5.76 -3.97
CA SER A 101 -5.54 6.50 -4.03
C SER A 101 -5.47 7.40 -5.26
N ARG A 102 -5.01 8.65 -5.08
CA ARG A 102 -4.75 9.59 -6.18
C ARG A 102 -3.66 9.10 -7.15
N GLU A 103 -2.75 8.26 -6.66
CA GLU A 103 -1.70 7.60 -7.44
C GLU A 103 -2.12 6.22 -7.94
N GLY A 104 -3.34 5.77 -7.60
CA GLY A 104 -3.86 4.47 -8.00
C GLY A 104 -4.21 4.44 -9.49
N ASN A 105 -3.74 3.40 -10.19
CA ASN A 105 -3.95 3.27 -11.63
C ASN A 105 -5.45 3.31 -12.03
N CYS A 106 -6.34 2.71 -11.24
CA CYS A 106 -7.78 2.81 -11.49
C CYS A 106 -8.28 4.25 -11.37
N ASN A 107 -7.93 4.96 -10.30
CA ASN A 107 -8.37 6.34 -10.08
C ASN A 107 -7.89 7.26 -11.21
N ILE A 108 -6.61 7.14 -11.58
CA ILE A 108 -6.01 7.89 -12.68
C ILE A 108 -6.76 7.62 -13.98
N MET A 109 -6.92 6.35 -14.35
CA MET A 109 -7.58 6.01 -15.61
C MET A 109 -9.02 6.51 -15.64
N PHE A 110 -9.79 6.32 -14.56
CA PHE A 110 -11.18 6.78 -14.49
C PHE A 110 -11.28 8.31 -14.68
N ARG A 111 -10.42 9.07 -13.99
CA ARG A 111 -10.43 10.54 -14.03
C ARG A 111 -10.10 11.09 -15.42
N TYR A 112 -9.26 10.42 -16.19
CA TYR A 112 -8.77 10.94 -17.47
C TYR A 112 -9.35 10.25 -18.70
N SER A 113 -10.11 9.16 -18.55
CA SER A 113 -10.75 8.46 -19.66
C SER A 113 -12.11 9.04 -20.07
N GLY A 114 -12.54 10.17 -19.49
CA GLY A 114 -13.85 10.79 -19.76
C GLY A 114 -15.05 9.94 -19.33
N ARG A 115 -14.85 8.98 -18.42
CA ARG A 115 -15.94 8.18 -17.84
C ARG A 115 -16.55 8.98 -16.69
N HIS A 116 -17.84 9.31 -16.83
CA HIS A 116 -18.65 9.98 -15.81
C HIS A 116 -19.73 9.04 -15.32
#